data_AF-A0AAU5LJN8-F1
#
_entry.id   AF-A0AAU5LJN8-F1
#
_cell.length_a   1.000
_cell.length_b   1.000
_cell.length_c   1.000
_cell.angle_alpha   90.00
_cell.angle_beta   90.00
_cell.angle_gamma   90.00
#
_symmetry.space_group_name_H-M   'P 1'
#
loop_
_entity.id
_entity.type
_entity.pdbx_description
1 polymer ?
#
loop_
_entity_poly.entity_id
_entity_poly.type
_entity_poly.pdbx_seq_one_letter_code
_entity_poly.pdbx_strand_id
1 'polypeptide(L)'
;MLEDPRFTRLGWGSGDEANSDDGADDGAHSGKQIEDRNIETKEQAPPERRNVDDGERTAGVDPARIVDEERARTDEPAVADDDAESVHKDVPYAAVDATDRSRDPVANPESSPDTSEGPSNDDHHNDSIDDDVSKGRETADRWDLFSADAEVNGEIVRARFDRWNPEQFTMSRPPKPDAIELNTPPPDEDPLDVDVQRAEDGRNAVLYVANHKDSKPWLEPVVDCEPVVQSVYVSIDQGGGHGHIRHGAMGTDEMQARRVAYNEDPAQLDPGKRALGIDGLDPTKPHYCGRDATRIHDATAFAAAYLGATEHPDVRAVLTARWDENFKPLLIPIPIADLLGPDGHRFCSGFALKDWPESKKQRKQWLQARDSGSDLGSVKEPEVEQIPTFEGGEIAVTFKRNLGGTGYEIGTIFPRLSRDL
;
A
#
# COMPACT_ATOMS: atom_id res chain seq x y z
N MET A 1 2.29 44.81 13.64
CA MET A 1 2.67 43.46 14.10
C MET A 1 2.18 42.50 13.04
N LEU A 2 2.85 42.56 11.89
CA LEU A 2 3.86 41.61 11.39
C LEU A 2 3.18 40.48 10.62
N GLU A 3 2.94 40.82 9.36
CA GLU A 3 2.66 39.96 8.21
C GLU A 3 3.91 39.12 7.92
N ASP A 4 3.75 37.81 7.75
CA ASP A 4 4.81 36.90 7.27
C ASP A 4 4.55 36.62 5.77
N PRO A 5 5.50 36.92 4.86
CA PRO A 5 5.29 36.80 3.41
C PRO A 5 5.51 35.38 2.85
N ARG A 6 5.53 34.32 3.66
CA ARG A 6 5.85 32.96 3.20
C ARG A 6 4.72 32.12 2.62
N PHE A 7 3.48 32.64 2.55
CA PHE A 7 2.37 31.88 1.98
C PHE A 7 1.41 32.76 1.18
N THR A 8 1.81 33.17 -0.03
CA THR A 8 0.84 33.49 -1.10
C THR A 8 1.46 33.36 -2.49
N ARG A 9 0.68 32.74 -3.40
CA ARG A 9 0.76 32.73 -4.88
C ARG A 9 1.84 31.89 -5.58
N LEU A 10 1.42 30.69 -6.00
CA LEU A 10 1.62 30.28 -7.40
C LEU A 10 0.27 30.44 -8.12
N GLY A 11 0.27 31.32 -9.13
CA GLY A 11 -0.90 31.76 -9.86
C GLY A 11 -1.33 30.77 -10.92
N TRP A 12 -2.64 30.54 -11.00
CA TRP A 12 -3.31 30.02 -12.18
C TRP A 12 -3.84 31.23 -12.95
N GLY A 13 -3.28 31.45 -14.14
CA GLY A 13 -3.69 32.52 -15.04
C GLY A 13 -4.99 32.14 -15.75
N SER A 14 -6.06 32.83 -15.39
CA SER A 14 -7.30 32.98 -16.16
C SER A 14 -7.09 34.02 -17.27
N GLY A 15 -7.44 33.69 -18.50
CA GLY A 15 -7.49 34.62 -19.62
C GLY A 15 -8.69 34.30 -20.50
N ASP A 16 -9.78 34.99 -20.25
CA ASP A 16 -10.99 35.01 -21.08
C ASP A 16 -10.98 36.23 -22.02
N GLU A 17 -11.56 36.00 -23.19
CA GLU A 17 -12.29 36.92 -24.07
C GLU A 17 -11.58 37.83 -25.11
N ALA A 18 -11.90 37.46 -26.38
CA ALA A 18 -12.61 38.26 -27.40
C ALA A 18 -11.84 39.00 -28.51
N ASN A 19 -12.08 38.50 -29.73
CA ASN A 19 -12.37 39.18 -31.01
C ASN A 19 -11.57 40.43 -31.43
N SER A 20 -10.92 40.33 -32.60
CA SER A 20 -11.30 41.17 -33.76
C SER A 20 -10.62 40.73 -35.05
N ASP A 21 -11.39 40.93 -36.12
CA ASP A 21 -11.18 40.85 -37.56
C ASP A 21 -9.89 41.45 -38.17
N ASP A 22 -9.75 41.17 -39.47
CA ASP A 22 -8.99 41.88 -40.53
C ASP A 22 -7.64 41.31 -41.01
N GLY A 23 -7.71 40.56 -42.12
CA GLY A 23 -7.22 41.06 -43.42
C GLY A 23 -5.82 40.66 -43.95
N ALA A 24 -5.83 39.97 -45.12
CA ALA A 24 -4.89 40.06 -46.26
C ALA A 24 -3.42 39.64 -46.03
N ASP A 25 -2.65 39.06 -46.96
CA ASP A 25 -2.77 38.47 -48.30
C ASP A 25 -1.38 37.84 -48.59
N ASP A 26 -1.30 37.01 -49.64
CA ASP A 26 -0.11 36.60 -50.41
C ASP A 26 0.89 35.57 -49.85
N GLY A 27 1.16 34.53 -50.68
CA GLY A 27 2.50 33.94 -50.68
C GLY A 27 2.77 32.48 -51.08
N ALA A 28 2.09 31.91 -52.08
CA ALA A 28 2.60 30.96 -53.09
C ALA A 28 3.54 29.75 -52.77
N HIS A 29 3.08 28.58 -53.27
CA HIS A 29 3.83 27.44 -53.89
C HIS A 29 4.77 26.59 -53.00
N SER A 30 4.85 25.25 -53.06
CA SER A 30 4.45 24.15 -53.95
C SER A 30 4.59 22.85 -53.12
N GLY A 31 4.06 21.66 -53.39
CA GLY A 31 3.22 21.09 -54.44
C GLY A 31 3.28 19.55 -54.29
N LYS A 32 2.19 18.87 -54.69
CA LYS A 32 2.08 17.43 -55.08
C LYS A 32 2.42 16.38 -53.99
N GLN A 33 1.73 15.25 -53.81
CA GLN A 33 0.77 14.49 -54.62
C GLN A 33 0.21 13.34 -53.74
N ILE A 34 -0.83 12.65 -54.25
CA ILE A 34 -1.22 11.23 -54.02
C ILE A 34 -2.51 10.96 -53.20
N GLU A 35 -3.56 10.74 -54.00
CA GLU A 35 -4.61 9.68 -53.99
C GLU A 35 -5.78 9.67 -53.00
N ASP A 36 -6.94 9.98 -53.59
CA ASP A 36 -8.27 9.47 -53.28
C ASP A 36 -8.35 7.94 -53.35
N ARG A 37 -9.14 7.32 -52.45
CA ARG A 37 -10.15 6.31 -52.83
C ARG A 37 -11.18 6.02 -51.74
N ASN A 38 -12.43 6.10 -52.19
CA ASN A 38 -13.70 5.66 -51.61
C ASN A 38 -13.68 4.31 -50.88
N ILE A 39 -14.49 4.20 -49.81
CA ILE A 39 -15.19 2.95 -49.46
C ILE A 39 -16.66 3.25 -49.16
N GLU A 40 -17.51 2.47 -49.83
CA GLU A 40 -18.97 2.47 -49.85
C GLU A 40 -19.60 1.97 -48.53
N THR A 41 -20.71 2.60 -48.16
CA THR A 41 -21.75 2.08 -47.26
C THR A 41 -22.50 0.90 -47.88
N LYS A 42 -22.69 -0.18 -47.11
CA LYS A 42 -23.75 -1.19 -47.36
C LYS A 42 -24.45 -1.58 -46.06
N GLU A 43 -25.74 -1.29 -46.03
CA GLU A 43 -26.76 -1.86 -45.14
C GLU A 43 -26.94 -3.36 -45.41
N GLN A 44 -27.13 -4.17 -44.37
CA GLN A 44 -27.76 -5.49 -44.47
C GLN A 44 -28.77 -5.71 -43.33
N ALA A 45 -29.93 -6.22 -43.73
CA ALA A 45 -31.15 -6.48 -42.98
C ALA A 45 -31.12 -7.83 -42.20
N PRO A 46 -32.04 -8.06 -41.25
CA PRO A 46 -32.05 -9.25 -40.39
C PRO A 46 -32.80 -10.44 -41.01
N PRO A 47 -32.47 -11.70 -40.66
CA PRO A 47 -33.15 -12.86 -41.22
C PRO A 47 -34.41 -13.28 -40.44
N GLU A 48 -35.33 -13.82 -41.22
CA GLU A 48 -36.69 -14.28 -40.89
C GLU A 48 -36.74 -15.60 -40.09
N ARG A 49 -37.86 -15.75 -39.38
CA ARG A 49 -38.31 -16.93 -38.64
C ARG A 49 -38.82 -18.03 -39.58
N ARG A 50 -38.63 -19.30 -39.19
CA ARG A 50 -39.45 -20.43 -39.65
C ARG A 50 -40.16 -21.07 -38.46
N ASN A 51 -41.49 -21.14 -38.55
CA ASN A 51 -42.37 -21.96 -37.71
C ASN A 51 -42.63 -23.30 -38.41
N VAL A 52 -42.70 -24.39 -37.65
CA VAL A 52 -43.65 -25.49 -37.88
C VAL A 52 -44.13 -26.01 -36.52
N ASP A 53 -45.45 -26.18 -36.45
CA ASP A 53 -46.37 -26.68 -35.42
C ASP A 53 -46.07 -28.10 -34.88
N ASP A 54 -46.39 -28.37 -33.61
CA ASP A 54 -47.68 -28.98 -33.19
C ASP A 54 -47.64 -29.46 -31.71
N GLY A 55 -48.72 -29.22 -30.95
CA GLY A 55 -49.14 -30.13 -29.87
C GLY A 55 -49.40 -29.59 -28.45
N GLU A 56 -50.58 -28.99 -28.24
CA GLU A 56 -51.52 -29.27 -27.13
C GLU A 56 -51.10 -29.11 -25.64
N ARG A 57 -51.63 -28.08 -24.94
CA ARG A 57 -52.70 -28.16 -23.89
C ARG A 57 -52.72 -26.98 -22.88
N THR A 58 -53.73 -26.13 -23.08
CA THR A 58 -54.75 -25.61 -22.14
C THR A 58 -54.42 -24.97 -20.78
N ALA A 59 -55.18 -23.89 -20.54
CA ALA A 59 -55.55 -23.18 -19.31
C ALA A 59 -54.51 -22.15 -18.82
N GLY A 60 -54.81 -20.86 -18.66
CA GLY A 60 -56.07 -20.11 -18.62
C GLY A 60 -55.85 -18.91 -17.67
N VAL A 61 -56.66 -17.86 -17.82
CA VAL A 61 -56.79 -16.66 -16.97
C VAL A 61 -55.95 -15.42 -17.38
N ASP A 62 -56.59 -14.60 -18.20
CA ASP A 62 -56.58 -13.12 -18.17
C ASP A 62 -57.73 -12.69 -17.20
N PRO A 63 -57.91 -11.44 -16.70
CA PRO A 63 -57.17 -10.19 -16.94
C PRO A 63 -56.95 -9.26 -15.72
N ALA A 64 -56.09 -8.26 -15.95
CA ALA A 64 -56.15 -6.85 -15.51
C ALA A 64 -56.71 -6.48 -14.11
N ARG A 65 -55.89 -5.84 -13.24
CA ARG A 65 -56.28 -4.65 -12.43
C ARG A 65 -55.13 -4.02 -11.62
N ILE A 66 -55.22 -2.69 -11.44
CA ILE A 66 -54.61 -1.80 -10.39
C ILE A 66 -53.23 -1.23 -10.79
N VAL A 67 -53.10 0.01 -11.32
CA VAL A 67 -53.27 1.38 -10.76
C VAL A 67 -52.11 1.81 -9.85
N ASP A 68 -51.61 3.02 -10.15
CA ASP A 68 -50.66 3.88 -9.44
C ASP A 68 -50.56 3.71 -7.92
N GLU A 69 -49.33 3.69 -7.41
CA GLU A 69 -49.04 4.15 -6.05
C GLU A 69 -47.65 4.79 -5.97
N GLU A 70 -47.66 6.12 -6.02
CA GLU A 70 -46.58 6.99 -5.57
C GLU A 70 -46.69 7.14 -4.04
N ARG A 71 -45.54 7.14 -3.34
CA ARG A 71 -45.31 7.79 -2.02
C ARG A 71 -45.78 7.02 -0.77
N ALA A 72 -44.81 6.43 -0.05
CA ALA A 72 -44.29 6.93 1.25
C ALA A 72 -43.81 5.79 2.18
N ARG A 73 -42.77 6.14 2.98
CA ARG A 73 -42.37 5.53 4.28
C ARG A 73 -41.58 4.20 4.18
N THR A 74 -40.58 3.90 4.99
CA THR A 74 -39.97 4.50 6.20
C THR A 74 -38.76 3.64 6.56
N ASP A 75 -37.76 4.26 7.20
CA ASP A 75 -36.90 3.67 8.24
C ASP A 75 -36.13 2.38 7.90
N GLU A 76 -34.90 2.53 7.40
CA GLU A 76 -33.84 1.54 7.60
C GLU A 76 -32.94 1.96 8.78
N PRO A 77 -32.50 0.99 9.61
CA PRO A 77 -31.99 1.27 10.94
C PRO A 77 -30.56 1.78 10.92
N ALA A 78 -30.25 2.59 11.93
CA ALA A 78 -28.91 2.92 12.35
C ALA A 78 -28.02 1.66 12.36
N VAL A 79 -26.95 1.70 11.58
CA VAL A 79 -25.84 0.76 11.64
C VAL A 79 -25.37 0.76 13.09
N ALA A 80 -25.57 -0.37 13.77
CA ALA A 80 -25.05 -0.58 15.11
C ALA A 80 -23.53 -0.47 15.04
N ASP A 81 -22.99 0.41 15.90
CA ASP A 81 -21.58 0.48 16.21
C ASP A 81 -21.16 -0.88 16.80
N ASP A 82 -20.70 -1.81 15.96
CA ASP A 82 -19.93 -2.98 16.37
C ASP A 82 -18.49 -2.52 16.70
N ASP A 83 -18.36 -1.74 17.77
CA ASP A 83 -17.14 -1.69 18.56
C ASP A 83 -17.05 -3.04 19.30
N ALA A 84 -16.72 -4.10 18.56
CA ALA A 84 -16.27 -5.36 19.13
C ALA A 84 -14.87 -5.13 19.70
N GLU A 85 -14.82 -4.56 20.91
CA GLU A 85 -13.71 -4.82 21.82
C GLU A 85 -13.59 -6.34 21.96
N SER A 86 -12.58 -6.92 21.29
CA SER A 86 -12.18 -8.28 21.54
C SER A 86 -11.63 -8.34 22.96
N VAL A 87 -12.50 -8.62 23.92
CA VAL A 87 -12.12 -9.05 25.26
C VAL A 87 -11.28 -10.31 25.08
N HIS A 88 -9.96 -10.14 25.10
CA HIS A 88 -9.00 -11.23 25.21
C HIS A 88 -9.30 -11.94 26.53
N LYS A 89 -10.00 -13.07 26.47
CA LYS A 89 -10.01 -14.03 27.56
C LYS A 89 -8.68 -14.78 27.47
N ASP A 90 -7.86 -14.62 28.49
CA ASP A 90 -6.67 -15.42 28.74
C ASP A 90 -7.06 -16.91 28.69
N VAL A 91 -6.63 -17.59 27.63
CA VAL A 91 -6.61 -19.04 27.58
C VAL A 91 -5.18 -19.46 27.92
N PRO A 92 -4.96 -20.21 29.00
CA PRO A 92 -3.61 -20.58 29.41
C PRO A 92 -3.00 -21.52 28.38
N TYR A 93 -1.80 -21.16 27.90
CA TYR A 93 -0.94 -22.01 27.10
C TYR A 93 -0.64 -23.32 27.85
N ALA A 94 -0.96 -24.45 27.23
CA ALA A 94 -0.43 -25.74 27.64
C ALA A 94 1.03 -25.82 27.19
N ALA A 95 1.95 -25.64 28.15
CA ALA A 95 3.37 -25.86 27.96
C ALA A 95 3.63 -27.34 27.62
N VAL A 96 4.21 -27.59 26.45
CA VAL A 96 4.87 -28.86 26.16
C VAL A 96 6.26 -28.84 26.81
N ASP A 97 6.42 -29.83 27.67
CA ASP A 97 7.59 -30.22 28.44
C ASP A 97 8.82 -30.45 27.55
N ALA A 98 9.87 -29.68 27.76
CA ALA A 98 11.21 -29.93 27.24
C ALA A 98 12.20 -29.84 28.40
N THR A 99 12.38 -30.98 29.06
CA THR A 99 13.38 -31.22 30.08
C THR A 99 14.80 -31.06 29.53
N ASP A 100 15.65 -30.50 30.39
CA ASP A 100 17.02 -30.96 30.65
C ASP A 100 18.12 -30.60 29.64
N ARG A 101 18.81 -29.48 29.90
CA ARG A 101 20.28 -29.44 29.92
C ARG A 101 20.80 -28.43 30.94
N SER A 102 21.20 -28.95 32.08
CA SER A 102 22.10 -28.34 33.06
C SER A 102 23.47 -27.96 32.46
N ARG A 103 23.93 -26.73 32.69
CA ARG A 103 25.36 -26.37 32.75
C ARG A 103 25.58 -25.16 33.66
N ASP A 104 26.42 -25.38 34.66
CA ASP A 104 26.81 -24.47 35.75
C ASP A 104 27.63 -23.24 35.28
N PRO A 105 27.70 -22.17 36.11
CA PRO A 105 28.37 -20.92 35.78
C PRO A 105 29.86 -20.94 36.17
N VAL A 106 30.71 -20.26 35.39
CA VAL A 106 32.11 -20.00 35.75
C VAL A 106 32.34 -18.50 35.94
N ALA A 107 33.09 -18.23 37.01
CA ALA A 107 33.36 -16.97 37.68
C ALA A 107 34.04 -15.86 36.87
N ASN A 108 33.76 -14.62 37.29
CA ASN A 108 34.61 -13.44 37.18
C ASN A 108 36.04 -13.69 37.66
N PRO A 109 37.01 -12.90 37.16
CA PRO A 109 37.68 -12.03 38.11
C PRO A 109 37.93 -10.60 37.61
N GLU A 110 38.02 -9.73 38.61
CA GLU A 110 38.44 -8.33 38.64
C GLU A 110 39.78 -8.07 37.95
N SER A 111 40.00 -6.82 37.48
CA SER A 111 41.18 -5.97 37.83
C SER A 111 41.26 -4.73 36.91
N SER A 112 41.13 -3.53 37.48
CA SER A 112 41.75 -2.30 36.97
C SER A 112 43.22 -2.23 37.44
N PRO A 113 44.12 -1.43 36.81
CA PRO A 113 44.22 -0.01 37.20
C PRO A 113 44.66 0.99 36.10
N ASP A 114 44.06 2.17 36.18
CA ASP A 114 44.64 3.52 36.23
C ASP A 114 46.10 3.80 35.77
N THR A 115 46.27 4.79 34.87
CA THR A 115 47.45 5.68 34.81
C THR A 115 47.14 7.03 34.10
N SER A 116 47.10 8.09 34.91
CA SER A 116 47.83 9.37 34.82
C SER A 116 47.65 10.36 33.64
N GLU A 117 47.06 11.50 34.01
CA GLU A 117 47.38 12.93 33.76
C GLU A 117 48.60 13.35 32.91
N GLY A 118 48.42 14.45 32.15
CA GLY A 118 49.51 15.37 31.78
C GLY A 118 49.19 16.35 30.61
N PRO A 119 49.15 17.68 30.83
CA PRO A 119 48.71 18.68 29.84
C PRO A 119 49.85 19.37 29.07
N SER A 120 49.54 20.00 27.93
CA SER A 120 50.35 21.10 27.37
C SER A 120 49.53 22.07 26.52
N ASN A 121 49.60 23.35 26.89
CA ASN A 121 49.19 24.51 26.11
C ASN A 121 50.03 24.65 24.82
N ASP A 122 49.50 25.28 23.77
CA ASP A 122 49.86 26.67 23.44
C ASP A 122 49.22 27.13 22.11
N ASP A 123 48.96 28.43 22.12
CA ASP A 123 48.31 29.26 21.13
C ASP A 123 49.06 29.35 19.79
N HIS A 124 48.31 29.41 18.68
CA HIS A 124 48.67 30.26 17.55
C HIS A 124 47.44 30.78 16.80
N HIS A 125 47.32 32.12 16.79
CA HIS A 125 46.50 32.94 15.91
C HIS A 125 46.66 32.58 14.44
N ASN A 126 45.56 32.61 13.68
CA ASN A 126 45.55 33.33 12.41
C ASN A 126 44.13 33.79 12.01
N ASP A 127 43.96 35.11 11.97
CA ASP A 127 42.86 35.82 11.30
C ASP A 127 43.05 35.75 9.78
N SER A 128 42.02 35.39 9.02
CA SER A 128 41.62 35.94 7.70
C SER A 128 40.57 35.01 7.06
N ILE A 129 39.30 35.39 7.00
CA ILE A 129 38.63 36.18 5.96
C ILE A 129 38.06 35.29 4.82
N ASP A 130 36.79 35.56 4.52
CA ASP A 130 35.98 35.24 3.34
C ASP A 130 35.13 33.95 3.29
N ASP A 131 33.82 34.22 3.18
CA ASP A 131 32.80 33.51 2.40
C ASP A 131 32.57 32.01 2.64
N ASP A 132 31.70 31.69 3.61
CA ASP A 132 30.89 30.48 3.52
C ASP A 132 29.50 30.66 4.16
N VAL A 133 28.66 31.49 3.54
CA VAL A 133 27.22 31.59 3.84
C VAL A 133 26.44 30.53 3.04
N SER A 134 26.99 29.30 2.98
CA SER A 134 26.37 28.14 2.32
C SER A 134 26.03 27.01 3.31
N LYS A 135 26.33 27.17 4.60
CA LYS A 135 26.02 26.19 5.64
C LYS A 135 24.68 26.50 6.30
N GLY A 136 23.60 26.04 5.69
CA GLY A 136 22.29 26.14 6.29
C GLY A 136 21.15 25.62 5.44
N ARG A 137 21.34 24.57 4.63
CA ARG A 137 20.22 23.87 3.98
C ARG A 137 20.52 22.46 3.45
N GLU A 138 21.48 21.75 4.04
CA GLU A 138 21.64 20.31 3.86
C GLU A 138 21.36 19.63 5.20
N THR A 139 20.13 19.14 5.35
CA THR A 139 19.68 18.07 6.28
C THR A 139 18.16 18.01 6.16
N ALA A 140 17.65 17.88 4.92
CA ALA A 140 16.52 16.99 4.79
C ALA A 140 17.15 15.61 4.99
N ASP A 141 16.98 15.05 6.19
CA ASP A 141 17.50 13.76 6.61
C ASP A 141 17.31 12.76 5.47
N ARG A 142 18.40 12.54 4.74
CA ARG A 142 18.47 11.49 3.74
C ARG A 142 18.58 10.23 4.57
N TRP A 143 17.42 9.71 4.97
CA TRP A 143 17.31 8.38 5.55
C TRP A 143 18.12 7.45 4.66
N ASP A 144 19.18 6.86 5.21
CA ASP A 144 19.94 5.86 4.49
C ASP A 144 18.95 4.78 4.07
N LEU A 145 18.82 4.55 2.75
CA LEU A 145 17.93 3.55 2.20
C LEU A 145 18.29 2.18 2.79
N PHE A 146 17.29 1.34 3.02
CA PHE A 146 17.54 0.00 3.52
C PHE A 146 18.29 -0.82 2.47
N SER A 147 19.44 -1.36 2.86
CA SER A 147 20.30 -2.12 1.96
C SER A 147 19.91 -3.59 1.96
N ALA A 148 19.88 -4.22 0.79
CA ALA A 148 19.80 -5.68 0.66
C ALA A 148 21.03 -6.38 1.29
N ASP A 149 22.13 -5.65 1.51
CA ASP A 149 23.33 -6.17 2.18
C ASP A 149 23.28 -6.00 3.71
N ALA A 150 22.19 -5.47 4.26
CA ALA A 150 21.99 -5.39 5.70
C ALA A 150 21.96 -6.79 6.33
N GLU A 151 22.55 -6.91 7.53
CA GLU A 151 22.54 -8.14 8.32
C GLU A 151 21.39 -8.12 9.33
N VAL A 152 20.55 -9.14 9.31
CA VAL A 152 19.43 -9.34 10.23
C VAL A 152 19.53 -10.73 10.82
N ASN A 153 19.67 -10.84 12.14
CA ASN A 153 19.78 -12.12 12.86
C ASN A 153 20.90 -13.04 12.32
N GLY A 154 22.05 -12.47 11.96
CA GLY A 154 23.21 -13.22 11.46
C GLY A 154 23.13 -13.59 9.97
N GLU A 155 22.13 -13.08 9.25
CA GLU A 155 21.92 -13.35 7.83
C GLU A 155 21.82 -12.05 7.03
N ILE A 156 22.48 -12.01 5.86
CA ILE A 156 22.34 -10.89 4.91
C ILE A 156 20.97 -10.98 4.23
N VAL A 157 20.22 -9.87 4.19
CA VAL A 157 18.88 -9.81 3.59
C VAL A 157 18.86 -10.33 2.13
N ARG A 158 19.92 -10.11 1.36
CA ARG A 158 20.11 -10.67 0.01
C ARG A 158 19.91 -12.18 -0.03
N ALA A 159 20.36 -12.93 0.99
CA ALA A 159 20.15 -14.37 1.06
C ALA A 159 18.66 -14.74 1.22
N ARG A 160 17.85 -13.88 1.85
CA ARG A 160 16.38 -14.03 1.90
C ARG A 160 15.76 -13.79 0.53
N PHE A 161 16.19 -12.74 -0.16
CA PHE A 161 15.78 -12.47 -1.54
C PHE A 161 16.15 -13.62 -2.50
N ASP A 162 17.32 -14.23 -2.32
CA ASP A 162 17.74 -15.39 -3.10
C ASP A 162 16.88 -16.63 -2.84
N ARG A 163 16.08 -16.68 -1.78
CA ARG A 163 15.08 -17.75 -1.54
C ARG A 163 13.69 -17.41 -2.04
N TRP A 164 13.48 -16.20 -2.57
CA TRP A 164 12.18 -15.77 -3.04
C TRP A 164 11.63 -16.73 -4.09
N ASN A 165 10.48 -17.33 -3.76
CA ASN A 165 9.67 -18.13 -4.65
C ASN A 165 8.19 -17.89 -4.30
N PRO A 166 7.46 -17.09 -5.09
CA PRO A 166 6.07 -16.72 -4.77
C PRO A 166 5.14 -17.94 -4.62
N GLU A 167 5.36 -19.02 -5.37
CA GLU A 167 4.51 -20.21 -5.31
C GLU A 167 4.60 -20.93 -3.97
N GLN A 168 5.77 -20.93 -3.32
CA GLN A 168 5.95 -21.53 -1.99
C GLN A 168 5.10 -20.82 -0.92
N PHE A 169 4.70 -19.58 -1.20
CA PHE A 169 3.91 -18.74 -0.30
C PHE A 169 2.48 -18.51 -0.80
N THR A 170 2.01 -19.33 -1.75
CA THR A 170 0.68 -19.24 -2.36
C THR A 170 0.39 -17.91 -3.06
N MET A 171 1.43 -17.24 -3.55
CA MET A 171 1.34 -15.96 -4.23
C MET A 171 1.45 -16.13 -5.75
N SER A 172 0.81 -15.21 -6.46
CA SER A 172 0.92 -15.10 -7.91
C SER A 172 2.33 -14.69 -8.31
N ARG A 173 2.84 -15.28 -9.38
CA ARG A 173 4.13 -14.88 -9.97
C ARG A 173 3.95 -13.60 -10.78
N PRO A 174 5.00 -12.79 -10.98
CA PRO A 174 4.95 -11.67 -11.91
C PRO A 174 4.51 -12.16 -13.30
N PRO A 175 3.47 -11.54 -13.89
CA PRO A 175 2.92 -12.00 -15.16
C PRO A 175 3.99 -11.85 -16.25
N LYS A 176 4.09 -12.85 -17.13
CA LYS A 176 4.88 -12.69 -18.35
C LYS A 176 4.27 -11.49 -19.12
N PRO A 177 5.08 -10.54 -19.60
CA PRO A 177 4.56 -9.48 -20.46
C PRO A 177 3.79 -10.15 -21.58
N ASP A 178 2.60 -9.62 -21.93
CA ASP A 178 1.73 -10.20 -22.95
C ASP A 178 2.58 -10.63 -24.14
N ALA A 179 2.86 -11.94 -24.21
CA ALA A 179 3.46 -12.50 -25.38
C ALA A 179 2.42 -12.21 -26.44
N ILE A 180 2.74 -11.36 -27.41
CA ILE A 180 2.05 -11.31 -28.70
C ILE A 180 1.63 -12.74 -28.98
N GLU A 181 0.32 -13.01 -28.99
CA GLU A 181 -0.31 -14.33 -29.03
C GLU A 181 0.21 -15.13 -30.23
N LEU A 182 1.43 -15.62 -30.16
CA LEU A 182 1.90 -16.69 -30.98
C LEU A 182 1.27 -17.89 -30.32
N ASN A 183 0.19 -18.38 -30.95
CA ASN A 183 -0.46 -19.68 -30.77
C ASN A 183 0.54 -20.85 -30.88
N THR A 184 1.60 -20.78 -30.09
CA THR A 184 2.57 -21.83 -29.89
C THR A 184 2.09 -22.49 -28.61
N PRO A 185 1.63 -23.75 -28.67
CA PRO A 185 1.37 -24.48 -27.44
C PRO A 185 2.62 -24.37 -26.56
N PRO A 186 2.46 -24.15 -25.24
CA PRO A 186 3.61 -24.14 -24.35
C PRO A 186 4.36 -25.44 -24.63
N PRO A 187 5.68 -25.39 -24.89
CA PRO A 187 6.45 -26.62 -24.94
C PRO A 187 6.18 -27.41 -23.66
N ASP A 188 6.32 -28.74 -23.69
CA ASP A 188 6.38 -29.51 -22.46
C ASP A 188 7.59 -28.99 -21.67
N GLU A 189 7.37 -27.95 -20.85
CA GLU A 189 8.40 -27.24 -20.12
C GLU A 189 8.81 -28.16 -18.97
N ASP A 190 9.93 -28.85 -19.17
CA ASP A 190 10.71 -29.34 -18.04
C ASP A 190 10.81 -28.20 -17.01
N PRO A 191 10.60 -28.47 -15.72
CA PRO A 191 10.63 -27.43 -14.69
C PRO A 191 11.93 -26.66 -14.83
N LEU A 192 11.81 -25.36 -15.14
CA LEU A 192 12.95 -24.48 -15.28
C LEU A 192 13.79 -24.56 -14.01
N ASP A 193 15.11 -24.52 -14.19
CA ASP A 193 16.05 -24.32 -13.10
C ASP A 193 15.59 -23.11 -12.25
N VAL A 194 15.60 -23.26 -10.93
CA VAL A 194 15.02 -22.28 -10.00
C VAL A 194 15.66 -20.89 -10.18
N ASP A 195 16.94 -20.83 -10.52
CA ASP A 195 17.64 -19.55 -10.72
C ASP A 195 17.26 -18.90 -12.06
N VAL A 196 17.12 -19.71 -13.12
CA VAL A 196 16.58 -19.22 -14.41
C VAL A 196 15.18 -18.65 -14.21
N GLN A 197 14.39 -19.36 -13.40
CA GLN A 197 13.01 -19.03 -13.16
C GLN A 197 12.86 -17.75 -12.31
N ARG A 198 13.70 -17.55 -11.29
CA ARG A 198 13.79 -16.31 -10.51
C ARG A 198 14.24 -15.12 -11.36
N ALA A 199 15.21 -15.33 -12.25
CA ALA A 199 15.66 -14.29 -13.17
C ALA A 199 14.55 -13.88 -14.15
N GLU A 200 13.71 -14.82 -14.59
CA GLU A 200 12.52 -14.52 -15.40
C GLU A 200 11.50 -13.70 -14.60
N ASP A 201 11.19 -14.08 -13.35
CA ASP A 201 10.29 -13.32 -12.48
C ASP A 201 10.76 -11.89 -12.26
N GLY A 202 12.06 -11.70 -12.04
CA GLY A 202 12.65 -10.37 -11.89
C GLY A 202 12.45 -9.51 -13.14
N ARG A 203 12.71 -10.07 -14.34
CA ARG A 203 12.48 -9.35 -15.61
C ARG A 203 11.00 -9.02 -15.84
N ASN A 204 10.12 -9.98 -15.58
CA ASN A 204 8.68 -9.80 -15.72
C ASN A 204 8.15 -8.73 -14.76
N ALA A 205 8.65 -8.71 -13.53
CA ALA A 205 8.29 -7.71 -12.54
C ALA A 205 8.72 -6.30 -12.95
N VAL A 206 9.94 -6.14 -13.47
CA VAL A 206 10.43 -4.84 -13.98
C VAL A 206 9.52 -4.32 -15.09
N LEU A 207 9.15 -5.17 -16.04
CA LEU A 207 8.23 -4.79 -17.12
C LEU A 207 6.83 -4.46 -16.61
N TYR A 208 6.34 -5.24 -15.65
CA TYR A 208 5.04 -5.01 -15.04
C TYR A 208 5.00 -3.65 -14.33
N VAL A 209 6.00 -3.32 -13.50
CA VAL A 209 6.10 -2.03 -12.80
C VAL A 209 6.15 -0.89 -13.82
N ALA A 210 7.01 -0.99 -14.83
CA ALA A 210 7.13 0.03 -15.88
C ALA A 210 5.81 0.30 -16.60
N ASN A 211 5.01 -0.73 -16.86
CA ASN A 211 3.74 -0.62 -17.58
C ASN A 211 2.57 -0.14 -16.70
N HIS A 212 2.63 -0.31 -15.37
CA HIS A 212 1.48 -0.09 -14.52
C HIS A 212 1.62 1.06 -13.52
N LYS A 213 2.84 1.53 -13.23
CA LYS A 213 3.10 2.54 -12.17
C LYS A 213 2.23 3.81 -12.26
N ASP A 214 1.90 4.26 -13.47
CA ASP A 214 1.06 5.45 -13.67
C ASP A 214 -0.41 5.22 -13.29
N SER A 215 -0.89 3.99 -13.48
CA SER A 215 -2.25 3.55 -13.07
C SER A 215 -2.31 2.91 -11.69
N LYS A 216 -1.15 2.55 -11.13
CA LYS A 216 -0.94 1.89 -9.84
C LYS A 216 0.24 2.57 -9.13
N PRO A 217 0.05 3.80 -8.59
CA PRO A 217 1.14 4.62 -8.06
C PRO A 217 1.85 4.00 -6.85
N TRP A 218 1.29 2.97 -6.22
CA TRP A 218 1.97 2.18 -5.20
C TRP A 218 3.10 1.28 -5.73
N LEU A 219 3.26 1.18 -7.05
CA LEU A 219 4.41 0.54 -7.69
C LEU A 219 5.54 1.53 -7.99
N GLU A 220 5.28 2.85 -7.95
CA GLU A 220 6.32 3.85 -8.19
C GLU A 220 7.54 3.72 -7.25
N PRO A 221 7.38 3.44 -5.93
CA PRO A 221 8.52 3.35 -5.02
C PRO A 221 9.52 2.23 -5.35
N VAL A 222 9.16 1.26 -6.19
CA VAL A 222 10.03 0.11 -6.52
C VAL A 222 10.69 0.20 -7.90
N VAL A 223 10.43 1.25 -8.69
CA VAL A 223 10.94 1.38 -10.07
C VAL A 223 12.46 1.19 -10.15
N ASP A 224 13.19 1.79 -9.21
CA ASP A 224 14.66 1.76 -9.16
C ASP A 224 15.23 0.70 -8.20
N CYS A 225 14.38 -0.14 -7.61
CA CYS A 225 14.81 -1.22 -6.72
C CYS A 225 15.36 -2.43 -7.49
N GLU A 226 16.09 -3.31 -6.78
CA GLU A 226 16.56 -4.58 -7.37
C GLU A 226 15.37 -5.40 -7.95
N PRO A 227 15.55 -6.15 -9.05
CA PRO A 227 14.46 -6.89 -9.70
C PRO A 227 13.70 -7.85 -8.76
N VAL A 228 14.38 -8.40 -7.75
CA VAL A 228 13.75 -9.25 -6.74
C VAL A 228 12.78 -8.47 -5.84
N VAL A 229 13.11 -7.24 -5.43
CA VAL A 229 12.20 -6.36 -4.67
C VAL A 229 10.97 -6.04 -5.51
N GLN A 230 11.16 -5.74 -6.79
CA GLN A 230 10.06 -5.54 -7.74
C GLN A 230 9.20 -6.80 -7.85
N SER A 231 9.82 -7.99 -7.96
CA SER A 231 9.12 -9.27 -8.00
C SER A 231 8.23 -9.51 -6.78
N VAL A 232 8.71 -9.19 -5.58
CA VAL A 232 7.92 -9.28 -4.35
C VAL A 232 6.70 -8.36 -4.45
N TYR A 233 6.90 -7.08 -4.77
CA TYR A 233 5.80 -6.11 -4.89
C TYR A 233 4.76 -6.51 -5.93
N VAL A 234 5.20 -6.96 -7.11
CA VAL A 234 4.30 -7.42 -8.16
C VAL A 234 3.53 -8.66 -7.74
N SER A 235 4.16 -9.59 -7.03
CA SER A 235 3.48 -10.78 -6.51
C SER A 235 2.39 -10.42 -5.48
N ILE A 236 2.64 -9.42 -4.63
CA ILE A 236 1.64 -8.89 -3.69
C ILE A 236 0.51 -8.19 -4.45
N ASP A 237 0.84 -7.37 -5.44
CA ASP A 237 -0.12 -6.63 -6.28
C ASP A 237 -1.06 -7.53 -7.08
N GLN A 238 -0.58 -8.71 -7.48
CA GLN A 238 -1.33 -9.74 -8.19
C GLN A 238 -2.13 -10.66 -7.24
N GLY A 239 -1.87 -10.60 -5.94
CA GLY A 239 -2.66 -11.29 -4.92
C GLY A 239 -3.90 -10.50 -4.54
N GLY A 240 -4.61 -10.94 -3.50
CA GLY A 240 -5.65 -10.09 -2.92
C GLY A 240 -5.08 -8.94 -2.11
N GLY A 241 -3.80 -9.00 -1.69
CA GLY A 241 -3.22 -8.22 -0.60
C GLY A 241 -3.28 -6.70 -0.75
N HIS A 242 -3.62 -6.00 0.34
CA HIS A 242 -3.61 -4.53 0.43
C HIS A 242 -2.32 -3.97 1.05
N GLY A 243 -1.37 -4.85 1.38
CA GLY A 243 -0.22 -4.55 2.22
C GLY A 243 0.63 -3.40 1.69
N HIS A 244 1.18 -3.53 0.49
CA HIS A 244 2.06 -2.51 -0.09
C HIS A 244 1.33 -1.21 -0.45
N ILE A 245 0.05 -1.31 -0.84
CA ILE A 245 -0.79 -0.17 -1.23
C ILE A 245 -0.95 0.83 -0.08
N ARG A 246 -1.15 0.34 1.14
CA ARG A 246 -1.50 1.16 2.31
C ARG A 246 -0.40 1.23 3.38
N HIS A 247 0.45 0.21 3.45
CA HIS A 247 1.44 0.01 4.51
C HIS A 247 2.86 -0.16 3.99
N GLY A 248 3.06 -0.07 2.67
CA GLY A 248 4.39 -0.02 2.05
C GLY A 248 4.88 1.41 1.83
N ALA A 249 5.90 1.51 0.98
CA ALA A 249 6.64 2.74 0.68
C ALA A 249 5.85 3.84 -0.07
N MET A 250 4.60 3.58 -0.45
CA MET A 250 3.79 4.54 -1.20
C MET A 250 3.35 5.73 -0.34
N GLY A 251 3.39 6.93 -0.94
CA GLY A 251 2.77 8.15 -0.44
C GLY A 251 3.69 8.99 0.45
N THR A 252 3.23 10.19 0.80
CA THR A 252 3.94 11.07 1.73
C THR A 252 3.44 10.88 3.16
N ASP A 253 4.18 11.41 4.13
CA ASP A 253 3.72 11.47 5.52
C ASP A 253 2.43 12.30 5.65
N GLU A 254 2.28 13.36 4.85
CA GLU A 254 1.03 14.11 4.75
C GLU A 254 -0.14 13.23 4.28
N MET A 255 0.06 12.37 3.27
CA MET A 255 -0.98 11.44 2.85
C MET A 255 -1.39 10.46 3.96
N GLN A 256 -0.43 9.96 4.75
CA GLN A 256 -0.74 9.09 5.88
C GLN A 256 -1.45 9.83 7.02
N ALA A 257 -1.05 11.07 7.31
CA ALA A 257 -1.73 11.93 8.27
C ALA A 257 -3.19 12.19 7.85
N ARG A 258 -3.43 12.52 6.57
CA ARG A 258 -4.77 12.74 6.02
C ARG A 258 -5.62 11.47 5.99
N ARG A 259 -5.01 10.31 5.75
CA ARG A 259 -5.69 9.01 5.85
C ARG A 259 -6.30 8.79 7.24
N VAL A 260 -5.57 9.13 8.29
CA VAL A 260 -6.05 9.00 9.68
C VAL A 260 -7.05 10.10 10.02
N ALA A 261 -6.74 11.36 9.71
CA ALA A 261 -7.58 12.50 10.06
C ALA A 261 -8.93 12.49 9.32
N TYR A 262 -8.92 12.19 8.02
CA TYR A 262 -10.03 12.46 7.10
C TYR A 262 -10.57 11.22 6.37
N ASN A 263 -10.05 10.03 6.68
CA ASN A 263 -10.33 8.80 5.94
C ASN A 263 -10.00 8.90 4.44
N GLU A 264 -8.99 9.69 4.07
CA GLU A 264 -8.54 9.78 2.68
C GLU A 264 -7.67 8.57 2.31
N ASP A 265 -8.17 7.67 1.46
CA ASP A 265 -7.40 6.50 1.03
C ASP A 265 -6.30 6.88 0.03
N PRO A 266 -5.01 6.63 0.31
CA PRO A 266 -3.93 6.82 -0.65
C PRO A 266 -4.14 6.08 -1.98
N ALA A 267 -4.86 4.95 -1.96
CA ALA A 267 -5.15 4.16 -3.14
C ALA A 267 -6.16 4.83 -4.10
N GLN A 268 -6.94 5.83 -3.63
CA GLN A 268 -7.94 6.49 -4.45
C GLN A 268 -7.29 7.54 -5.36
N LEU A 269 -7.17 7.24 -6.66
CA LEU A 269 -6.43 8.09 -7.60
C LEU A 269 -7.13 9.41 -7.91
N ASP A 270 -8.46 9.45 -7.84
CA ASP A 270 -9.25 10.65 -8.07
C ASP A 270 -9.20 11.55 -6.82
N PRO A 271 -8.63 12.78 -6.90
CA PRO A 271 -8.51 13.65 -5.74
C PRO A 271 -9.84 14.05 -5.11
N GLY A 272 -10.91 14.18 -5.92
CA GLY A 272 -12.25 14.49 -5.43
C GLY A 272 -12.84 13.32 -4.65
N LYS A 273 -12.76 12.11 -5.21
CA LYS A 273 -13.20 10.88 -4.49
C LYS A 273 -12.36 10.63 -3.24
N ARG A 274 -11.06 10.89 -3.29
CA ARG A 274 -10.16 10.77 -2.15
C ARG A 274 -10.57 11.72 -1.04
N ALA A 275 -10.81 12.99 -1.35
CA ALA A 275 -11.26 14.00 -0.38
C ALA A 275 -12.63 13.68 0.23
N LEU A 276 -13.47 12.92 -0.47
CA LEU A 276 -14.73 12.35 0.04
C LEU A 276 -14.52 11.08 0.90
N GLY A 277 -13.28 10.61 1.03
CA GLY A 277 -12.96 9.38 1.73
C GLY A 277 -13.57 8.15 1.07
N ILE A 278 -13.68 8.12 -0.27
CA ILE A 278 -14.09 6.93 -1.00
C ILE A 278 -12.90 5.96 -1.08
N ASP A 279 -13.14 4.68 -0.79
CA ASP A 279 -12.10 3.66 -0.81
C ASP A 279 -11.54 3.48 -2.23
N GLY A 280 -10.22 3.44 -2.34
CA GLY A 280 -9.51 3.32 -3.61
C GLY A 280 -9.58 1.91 -4.22
N LEU A 281 -9.88 0.90 -3.39
CA LEU A 281 -9.96 -0.50 -3.80
C LEU A 281 -11.42 -0.94 -4.00
N ASP A 282 -12.34 -0.37 -3.22
CA ASP A 282 -13.79 -0.55 -3.40
C ASP A 282 -14.49 0.82 -3.53
N PRO A 283 -14.65 1.35 -4.76
CA PRO A 283 -15.21 2.69 -4.97
C PRO A 283 -16.70 2.79 -4.59
N THR A 284 -17.34 1.69 -4.19
CA THR A 284 -18.72 1.68 -3.69
C THR A 284 -18.80 1.94 -2.19
N LYS A 285 -17.67 1.94 -1.48
CA LYS A 285 -17.62 2.06 -0.03
C LYS A 285 -16.84 3.29 0.42
N PRO A 286 -17.23 3.89 1.56
CA PRO A 286 -16.35 4.82 2.25
C PRO A 286 -15.12 4.06 2.78
N HIS A 287 -13.96 4.66 2.62
CA HIS A 287 -12.75 4.26 3.31
C HIS A 287 -12.91 4.48 4.81
N TYR A 288 -12.37 3.54 5.58
CA TYR A 288 -12.27 3.68 7.02
C TYR A 288 -10.83 3.44 7.46
N CYS A 289 -10.25 4.45 8.08
CA CYS A 289 -8.99 4.32 8.80
C CYS A 289 -9.27 4.21 10.30
N GLY A 290 -8.51 3.35 10.98
CA GLY A 290 -8.66 3.11 12.42
C GLY A 290 -8.14 4.28 13.27
N ARG A 291 -7.52 3.92 14.39
CA ARG A 291 -6.83 4.86 15.30
C ARG A 291 -5.56 5.44 14.70
N ASP A 292 -4.86 4.63 13.93
CA ASP A 292 -3.57 4.93 13.36
C ASP A 292 -3.49 4.46 11.90
N ALA A 293 -2.54 5.03 11.18
CA ALA A 293 -2.05 4.52 9.91
C ALA A 293 -0.54 4.43 9.98
N THR A 294 -0.01 3.23 9.80
CA THR A 294 1.41 2.92 9.90
C THR A 294 1.91 2.26 8.63
N ARG A 295 3.19 2.39 8.34
CA ARG A 295 3.82 1.83 7.13
C ARG A 295 5.31 1.57 7.34
N ILE A 296 5.86 0.69 6.51
CA ILE A 296 7.30 0.63 6.23
C ILE A 296 7.54 1.50 5.00
N HIS A 297 8.19 2.65 5.18
CA HIS A 297 8.29 3.71 4.17
C HIS A 297 9.41 3.49 3.15
N ASP A 298 10.31 2.54 3.39
CA ASP A 298 11.34 2.09 2.44
C ASP A 298 10.89 0.80 1.73
N ALA A 299 11.03 0.76 0.41
CA ALA A 299 10.50 -0.34 -0.40
C ALA A 299 11.31 -1.64 -0.26
N THR A 300 12.63 -1.54 -0.14
CA THR A 300 13.50 -2.70 0.10
C THR A 300 13.25 -3.25 1.51
N ALA A 301 13.10 -2.38 2.51
CA ALA A 301 12.73 -2.78 3.86
C ALA A 301 11.36 -3.48 3.87
N PHE A 302 10.35 -2.92 3.20
CA PHE A 302 9.03 -3.56 3.14
C PHE A 302 9.11 -4.96 2.52
N ALA A 303 9.83 -5.12 1.40
CA ALA A 303 10.02 -6.43 0.77
C ALA A 303 10.77 -7.40 1.68
N ALA A 304 11.83 -6.96 2.36
CA ALA A 304 12.59 -7.76 3.32
C ALA A 304 11.73 -8.21 4.51
N ALA A 305 10.92 -7.30 5.07
CA ALA A 305 10.00 -7.61 6.16
C ALA A 305 8.91 -8.60 5.71
N TYR A 306 8.37 -8.42 4.51
CA TYR A 306 7.37 -9.33 3.97
C TYR A 306 7.92 -10.75 3.80
N LEU A 307 9.13 -10.89 3.24
CA LEU A 307 9.78 -12.20 3.10
C LEU A 307 10.12 -12.84 4.45
N GLY A 308 10.70 -12.05 5.36
CA GLY A 308 10.97 -12.52 6.71
C GLY A 308 9.69 -12.98 7.42
N ALA A 309 8.58 -12.27 7.22
CA ALA A 309 7.28 -12.66 7.75
C ALA A 309 6.79 -13.97 7.12
N THR A 310 6.91 -14.15 5.79
CA THR A 310 6.53 -15.43 5.15
C THR A 310 7.38 -16.61 5.59
N GLU A 311 8.62 -16.37 6.06
CA GLU A 311 9.51 -17.40 6.60
C GLU A 311 9.22 -17.70 8.09
N HIS A 312 8.53 -16.82 8.81
CA HIS A 312 8.23 -16.98 10.23
C HIS A 312 7.40 -18.26 10.50
N PRO A 313 7.77 -19.12 11.47
CA PRO A 313 7.12 -20.41 11.69
C PRO A 313 5.59 -20.33 11.85
N ASP A 314 5.10 -19.38 12.64
CA ASP A 314 3.65 -19.24 12.88
C ASP A 314 2.91 -18.74 11.64
N VAL A 315 3.55 -17.88 10.83
CA VAL A 315 2.97 -17.40 9.57
C VAL A 315 2.91 -18.55 8.57
N ARG A 316 3.98 -19.35 8.45
CA ARG A 316 4.03 -20.55 7.60
C ARG A 316 2.97 -21.57 8.00
N ALA A 317 2.72 -21.76 9.29
CA ALA A 317 1.67 -22.64 9.76
C ALA A 317 0.29 -22.22 9.24
N VAL A 318 0.01 -20.91 9.19
CA VAL A 318 -1.23 -20.38 8.62
C VAL A 318 -1.27 -20.53 7.09
N LEU A 319 -0.20 -20.16 6.39
CA LEU A 319 -0.16 -20.21 4.91
C LEU A 319 -0.24 -21.64 4.35
N THR A 320 0.18 -22.64 5.11
CA THR A 320 0.08 -24.06 4.73
C THR A 320 -1.25 -24.71 5.12
N ALA A 321 -2.07 -24.04 5.93
CA ALA A 321 -3.37 -24.55 6.32
C ALA A 321 -4.38 -24.45 5.16
N ARG A 322 -5.27 -25.44 5.08
CA ARG A 322 -6.44 -25.35 4.19
C ARG A 322 -7.42 -24.33 4.74
N TRP A 323 -8.12 -23.63 3.84
CA TRP A 323 -9.16 -22.70 4.22
C TRP A 323 -10.27 -23.39 5.03
N ASP A 324 -10.61 -22.81 6.18
CA ASP A 324 -11.76 -23.18 7.01
C ASP A 324 -12.55 -21.90 7.34
N GLU A 325 -13.85 -21.90 6.99
CA GLU A 325 -14.75 -20.78 7.23
C GLU A 325 -14.97 -20.47 8.73
N ASN A 326 -14.74 -21.45 9.60
CA ASN A 326 -14.86 -21.33 11.04
C ASN A 326 -13.54 -20.94 11.71
N PHE A 327 -12.43 -21.00 10.97
CA PHE A 327 -11.12 -20.61 11.45
C PHE A 327 -10.73 -19.23 10.91
N LYS A 328 -10.63 -18.26 11.81
CA LYS A 328 -10.08 -16.93 11.52
C LYS A 328 -8.69 -16.87 12.15
N PRO A 329 -7.60 -16.96 11.35
CA PRO A 329 -6.27 -16.84 11.89
C PRO A 329 -6.12 -15.55 12.68
N LEU A 330 -5.53 -15.66 13.86
CA LEU A 330 -5.22 -14.48 14.67
C LEU A 330 -4.14 -13.66 13.97
N LEU A 331 -4.11 -12.37 14.29
CA LEU A 331 -2.99 -11.50 13.97
C LEU A 331 -1.73 -12.06 14.63
N ILE A 332 -0.65 -12.19 13.87
CA ILE A 332 0.65 -12.66 14.36
C ILE A 332 1.58 -11.44 14.49
N PRO A 333 1.98 -11.07 15.71
CA PRO A 333 3.02 -10.07 15.91
C PRO A 333 4.40 -10.67 15.72
N ILE A 334 5.29 -9.98 15.01
CA ILE A 334 6.70 -10.34 14.87
C ILE A 334 7.53 -9.09 15.21
N PRO A 335 8.51 -9.15 16.11
CA PRO A 335 9.36 -7.99 16.41
C PRO A 335 9.95 -7.37 15.13
N ILE A 336 9.91 -6.03 15.03
CA ILE A 336 10.52 -5.33 13.88
C ILE A 336 12.00 -5.70 13.75
N ALA A 337 12.67 -5.88 14.89
CA ALA A 337 14.08 -6.26 14.94
C ALA A 337 14.37 -7.63 14.31
N ASP A 338 13.43 -8.58 14.39
CA ASP A 338 13.61 -9.91 13.81
C ASP A 338 13.53 -9.90 12.28
N LEU A 339 12.79 -8.93 11.74
CA LEU A 339 12.55 -8.80 10.31
C LEU A 339 13.54 -7.86 9.63
N LEU A 340 13.90 -6.76 10.28
CA LEU A 340 14.64 -5.64 9.70
C LEU A 340 15.93 -5.28 10.46
N GLY A 341 16.28 -6.02 11.51
CA GLY A 341 17.42 -5.73 12.37
C GLY A 341 17.11 -4.67 13.43
N PRO A 342 18.02 -4.43 14.39
CA PRO A 342 17.77 -3.56 15.56
C PRO A 342 17.33 -2.14 15.18
N ASP A 343 17.90 -1.60 14.09
CA ASP A 343 17.58 -0.26 13.58
C ASP A 343 16.41 -0.26 12.57
N GLY A 344 15.77 -1.41 12.35
CA GLY A 344 14.69 -1.59 11.38
C GLY A 344 13.48 -0.67 11.61
N HIS A 345 13.27 -0.24 12.85
CA HIS A 345 12.22 0.70 13.23
C HIS A 345 12.36 2.07 12.56
N ARG A 346 13.55 2.47 12.11
CA ARG A 346 13.80 3.73 11.41
C ARG A 346 13.14 3.77 10.02
N PHE A 347 12.85 2.61 9.44
CA PHE A 347 12.11 2.46 8.19
C PHE A 347 10.59 2.45 8.38
N CYS A 348 10.12 2.60 9.62
CA CYS A 348 8.70 2.64 9.94
C CYS A 348 8.26 4.09 10.22
N SER A 349 7.08 4.46 9.73
CA SER A 349 6.44 5.72 10.11
C SER A 349 4.94 5.52 10.29
N GLY A 350 4.30 6.45 11.00
CA GLY A 350 2.85 6.40 11.17
C GLY A 350 2.31 7.63 11.89
N PHE A 351 1.00 7.77 11.80
CA PHE A 351 0.23 8.84 12.42
C PHE A 351 -0.91 8.24 13.22
N ALA A 352 -1.27 8.88 14.33
CA ALA A 352 -2.40 8.50 15.16
C ALA A 352 -3.32 9.71 15.39
N LEU A 353 -4.62 9.47 15.56
CA LEU A 353 -5.49 10.51 16.09
C LEU A 353 -5.05 10.88 17.51
N LYS A 354 -4.83 12.17 17.75
CA LYS A 354 -4.49 12.70 19.08
C LYS A 354 -5.69 12.54 20.01
N ASP A 355 -5.51 12.14 21.26
CA ASP A 355 -6.61 11.97 22.22
C ASP A 355 -7.77 11.12 21.65
N TRP A 356 -7.47 9.87 21.26
CA TRP A 356 -8.31 8.99 20.43
C TRP A 356 -9.83 9.15 20.59
N PRO A 357 -10.45 9.05 21.79
CA PRO A 357 -11.91 9.14 21.90
C PRO A 357 -12.49 10.48 21.39
N GLU A 358 -11.81 11.59 21.69
CA GLU A 358 -12.27 12.92 21.33
C GLU A 358 -12.04 13.19 19.83
N SER A 359 -10.86 12.84 19.32
CA SER A 359 -10.59 12.98 17.88
C SER A 359 -11.40 12.01 17.01
N LYS A 360 -11.76 10.80 17.49
CA LYS A 360 -12.69 9.89 16.80
C LYS A 360 -14.04 10.58 16.61
N LYS A 361 -14.53 11.27 17.64
CA LYS A 361 -15.79 12.03 17.60
C LYS A 361 -15.70 13.25 16.68
N GLN A 362 -14.61 14.02 16.77
CA GLN A 362 -14.37 15.16 15.87
C GLN A 362 -14.30 14.72 14.41
N ARG A 363 -13.57 13.63 14.12
CA ARG A 363 -13.54 13.00 12.79
C ARG A 363 -14.93 12.63 12.32
N LYS A 364 -15.75 11.96 13.15
CA LYS A 364 -17.13 11.62 12.80
C LYS A 364 -17.96 12.87 12.45
N GLN A 365 -17.86 13.94 13.24
CA GLN A 365 -18.56 15.19 12.99
C GLN A 365 -18.08 15.89 11.70
N TRP A 366 -16.77 15.91 11.48
CA TRP A 366 -16.15 16.45 10.27
C TRP A 366 -16.63 15.74 9.01
N LEU A 367 -16.59 14.41 9.00
CA LEU A 367 -17.07 13.59 7.88
C LEU A 367 -18.56 13.81 7.63
N GLN A 368 -19.38 13.85 8.68
CA GLN A 368 -20.81 14.14 8.56
C GLN A 368 -21.08 15.53 7.96
N ALA A 369 -20.39 16.56 8.43
CA ALA A 369 -20.55 17.93 7.91
C ALA A 369 -20.10 18.05 6.45
N ARG A 370 -19.01 17.36 6.09
CA ARG A 370 -18.53 17.28 4.69
C ARG A 370 -19.58 16.62 3.81
N ASP A 371 -20.10 15.47 4.23
CA ASP A 371 -21.05 14.67 3.43
C ASP A 371 -22.41 15.40 3.28
N SER A 372 -22.81 16.22 4.26
CA SER A 372 -24.02 17.05 4.19
C SER A 372 -23.80 18.41 3.49
N GLY A 373 -22.59 18.71 2.98
CA GLY A 373 -22.26 20.00 2.37
C GLY A 373 -22.35 21.19 3.34
N SER A 374 -22.19 20.95 4.64
CA SER A 374 -22.20 21.97 5.68
C SER A 374 -20.87 22.75 5.73
N ASP A 375 -20.88 23.92 6.35
CA ASP A 375 -19.69 24.76 6.48
C ASP A 375 -18.64 24.09 7.40
N LEU A 376 -17.58 23.57 6.79
CA LEU A 376 -16.45 22.96 7.49
C LEU A 376 -15.70 23.96 8.37
N GLY A 377 -15.77 25.27 8.10
CA GLY A 377 -15.15 26.29 8.94
C GLY A 377 -15.72 26.36 10.35
N SER A 378 -16.90 25.79 10.57
CA SER A 378 -17.57 25.70 11.87
C SER A 378 -17.28 24.40 12.64
N VAL A 379 -16.65 23.41 11.99
CA VAL A 379 -16.32 22.12 12.58
C VAL A 379 -14.83 22.06 12.86
N LYS A 380 -14.45 21.49 14.00
CA LYS A 380 -13.04 21.34 14.35
C LYS A 380 -12.41 20.23 13.48
N GLU A 381 -11.27 20.52 12.87
CA GLU A 381 -10.46 19.53 12.15
C GLU A 381 -9.97 18.42 13.11
N PRO A 382 -10.01 17.14 12.70
CA PRO A 382 -9.45 16.05 13.50
C PRO A 382 -7.94 16.21 13.62
N GLU A 383 -7.44 16.24 14.86
CA GLU A 383 -6.02 16.35 15.13
C GLU A 383 -5.33 14.98 15.03
N VAL A 384 -4.20 14.95 14.33
CA VAL A 384 -3.30 13.80 14.26
C VAL A 384 -1.91 14.17 14.77
N GLU A 385 -1.21 13.19 15.31
CA GLU A 385 0.18 13.29 15.71
C GLU A 385 1.00 12.19 15.05
N GLN A 386 2.27 12.50 14.75
CA GLN A 386 3.22 11.52 14.27
C GLN A 386 3.58 10.58 15.43
N ILE A 387 3.60 9.28 15.15
CA ILE A 387 4.13 8.28 16.08
C ILE A 387 5.65 8.49 16.15
N PRO A 388 6.21 8.83 17.33
CA PRO A 388 7.59 9.33 17.42
C PRO A 388 8.63 8.28 17.06
N THR A 389 8.38 7.01 17.39
CA THR A 389 9.27 5.90 17.06
C THR A 389 8.50 4.58 17.08
N PHE A 390 9.02 3.59 16.35
CA PHE A 390 8.60 2.18 16.41
C PHE A 390 9.67 1.29 17.07
N GLU A 391 10.65 1.90 17.76
CA GLU A 391 11.68 1.16 18.51
C GLU A 391 11.02 0.19 19.50
N GLY A 392 11.48 -1.06 19.49
CA GLY A 392 10.86 -2.14 20.28
C GLY A 392 9.48 -2.58 19.80
N GLY A 393 8.98 -2.04 18.69
CA GLY A 393 7.69 -2.39 18.09
C GLY A 393 7.70 -3.69 17.29
N GLU A 394 6.55 -3.99 16.70
CA GLU A 394 6.28 -5.25 16.00
C GLU A 394 5.69 -4.98 14.61
N ILE A 395 5.92 -5.87 13.65
CA ILE A 395 5.13 -6.00 12.44
C ILE A 395 3.96 -6.94 12.71
N ALA A 396 2.75 -6.42 12.59
CA ALA A 396 1.54 -7.23 12.64
C ALA A 396 1.25 -7.86 11.28
N VAL A 397 1.16 -9.18 11.24
CA VAL A 397 0.79 -9.96 10.05
C VAL A 397 -0.67 -10.40 10.17
N THR A 398 -1.46 -10.12 9.14
CA THR A 398 -2.87 -10.53 9.08
C THR A 398 -3.12 -11.41 7.87
N PHE A 399 -4.15 -12.25 7.96
CA PHE A 399 -4.44 -13.27 6.95
C PHE A 399 -5.84 -13.11 6.41
N LYS A 400 -6.03 -13.60 5.19
CA LYS A 400 -7.33 -13.74 4.57
C LYS A 400 -7.37 -14.96 3.66
N ARG A 401 -8.55 -15.25 3.11
CA ARG A 401 -8.70 -16.29 2.10
C ARG A 401 -7.92 -15.92 0.84
N ASN A 402 -7.13 -16.85 0.31
CA ASN A 402 -6.42 -16.65 -0.95
C ASN A 402 -7.40 -16.57 -2.13
N LEU A 403 -6.95 -16.01 -3.27
CA LEU A 403 -7.79 -15.86 -4.47
C LEU A 403 -8.34 -17.20 -5.00
N GLY A 404 -7.57 -18.28 -4.89
CA GLY A 404 -8.00 -19.63 -5.25
C GLY A 404 -9.06 -20.24 -4.32
N GLY A 405 -9.29 -19.62 -3.15
CA GLY A 405 -10.27 -20.04 -2.18
C GLY A 405 -9.94 -21.35 -1.44
N THR A 406 -8.73 -21.88 -1.59
CA THR A 406 -8.27 -23.18 -1.05
C THR A 406 -7.47 -23.05 0.24
N GLY A 407 -6.92 -21.87 0.52
CA GLY A 407 -6.03 -21.63 1.65
C GLY A 407 -6.05 -20.19 2.13
N TYR A 408 -5.02 -19.82 2.88
CA TYR A 408 -4.82 -18.47 3.39
C TYR A 408 -3.69 -17.77 2.63
N GLU A 409 -3.78 -16.45 2.53
CA GLU A 409 -2.70 -15.56 2.09
C GLU A 409 -2.48 -14.46 3.13
N ILE A 410 -1.32 -13.80 3.10
CA ILE A 410 -1.09 -12.59 3.90
C ILE A 410 -1.98 -11.47 3.32
N GLY A 411 -2.92 -10.99 4.13
CA GLY A 411 -3.81 -9.90 3.74
C GLY A 411 -3.14 -8.53 3.79
N THR A 412 -2.39 -8.28 4.87
CA THR A 412 -1.55 -7.08 5.05
C THR A 412 -0.51 -7.31 6.15
N ILE A 413 0.60 -6.55 6.09
CA ILE A 413 1.57 -6.38 7.17
C ILE A 413 1.68 -4.90 7.52
N PHE A 414 1.84 -4.55 8.80
CA PHE A 414 2.01 -3.15 9.20
C PHE A 414 2.72 -3.01 10.55
N PRO A 415 3.54 -1.95 10.76
CA PRO A 415 4.17 -1.69 12.05
C PRO A 415 3.15 -1.34 13.13
N ARG A 416 3.42 -1.75 14.36
CA ARG A 416 2.67 -1.39 15.57
C ARG A 416 3.65 -1.12 16.71
N LEU A 417 3.25 -0.25 17.62
CA LEU A 417 3.90 -0.14 18.92
C LEU A 417 3.70 -1.44 19.70
N SER A 418 4.73 -1.88 20.42
CA SER A 418 4.60 -3.01 21.33
C SER A 418 3.53 -2.71 22.39
N ARG A 419 2.75 -3.72 22.74
CA ARG A 419 1.68 -3.61 23.77
C ARG A 419 2.24 -3.46 25.19
N ASP A 420 3.54 -3.68 25.37
CA ASP A 420 4.21 -3.68 26.68
C ASP A 420 4.79 -2.31 27.08
N LEU A 421 4.52 -1.26 26.29
CA LEU A 421 4.77 0.16 26.60
C LEU A 421 3.45 0.89 26.88
#